data_AF-A0A946TUX0-F1
#
_entry.id   AF-A0A946TUX0-F1
#
_cell.length_a   1.000
_cell.length_b   1.000
_cell.length_c   1.000
_cell.angle_alpha   90.00
_cell.angle_beta   90.00
_cell.angle_gamma   90.00
#
_symmetry.space_group_name_H-M   'P 1'
#
loop_
_entity.id
_entity.type
_entity.pdbx_description
1 polymer ?
#
loop_
_entity_poly.entity_id
_entity_poly.type
_entity_poly.pdbx_seq_one_letter_code
_entity_poly.pdbx_strand_id
1 'polypeptide(L)'
;MKIKRGITISLIPWSLALGLYYSLAIHMYHSLGGWPESIGTRGFSPALLMHDKIHVFYISNLLIFTIFVVPVIILICLFVPRWRPLIIYLSLQLLGMLVFFLQMFFAPDGYTYWWWD
;
A
#
# COMPACT_ATOMS: atom_id res chain seq x y z
N MET A 1 6.78 -24.64 3.70
CA MET A 1 5.49 -23.92 3.89
C MET A 1 4.46 -24.50 2.92
N LYS A 2 3.23 -24.83 3.36
CA LYS A 2 2.18 -25.24 2.42
C LYS A 2 1.86 -24.06 1.49
N ILE A 3 1.82 -24.28 0.17
CA ILE A 3 1.66 -23.21 -0.86
C ILE A 3 0.54 -22.23 -0.51
N LYS A 4 -0.63 -22.75 -0.07
CA LYS A 4 -1.78 -21.93 0.35
C LYS A 4 -1.43 -20.92 1.45
N ARG A 5 -0.68 -21.34 2.49
CA ARG A 5 -0.27 -20.45 3.58
C ARG A 5 0.66 -19.35 3.09
N GLY A 6 1.58 -19.69 2.17
CA GLY A 6 2.48 -18.71 1.59
C GLY A 6 1.76 -17.64 0.80
N ILE A 7 0.80 -18.04 -0.05
CA ILE A 7 -0.03 -17.11 -0.82
C ILE A 7 -0.79 -16.16 0.13
N THR A 8 -1.45 -16.70 1.16
CA THR A 8 -2.17 -15.86 2.13
C THR A 8 -1.25 -14.83 2.78
N ILE A 9 -0.05 -15.23 3.21
CA ILE A 9 0.93 -14.32 3.81
C ILE A 9 1.36 -13.24 2.80
N SER A 10 1.59 -13.61 1.54
CA SER A 10 1.98 -12.66 0.49
C SER A 10 0.91 -11.64 0.16
N LEU A 11 -0.37 -11.92 0.39
CA LEU A 11 -1.44 -10.95 0.11
C LEU A 11 -1.58 -9.89 1.22
N ILE A 12 -1.05 -10.15 2.42
CA ILE A 12 -1.23 -9.26 3.58
C ILE A 12 -0.73 -7.83 3.34
N PRO A 13 0.49 -7.58 2.81
CA PRO A 13 1.03 -6.22 2.78
C PRO A 13 0.18 -5.24 1.98
N TRP A 14 -0.18 -5.60 0.74
CA TRP A 14 -0.99 -4.75 -0.12
C TRP A 14 -2.46 -4.70 0.30
N SER A 15 -2.98 -5.76 0.93
CA SER A 15 -4.31 -5.72 1.55
C SER A 15 -4.36 -4.74 2.72
N LEU A 16 -3.31 -4.69 3.53
CA LEU A 16 -3.19 -3.74 4.64
C LEU A 16 -3.00 -2.30 4.13
N ALA A 17 -2.21 -2.10 3.06
CA ALA A 17 -2.08 -0.81 2.40
C ALA A 17 -3.45 -0.28 1.92
N LEU A 18 -4.25 -1.14 1.30
CA LEU A 18 -5.61 -0.81 0.88
C LEU A 18 -6.50 -0.42 2.06
N GLY A 19 -6.45 -1.21 3.14
CA GLY A 19 -7.18 -0.92 4.38
C GLY A 19 -6.80 0.44 4.95
N LEU A 20 -5.50 0.75 5.02
CA LEU A 20 -4.97 2.02 5.51
C LEU A 20 -5.40 3.21 4.65
N TYR A 21 -5.37 3.04 3.32
CA TYR A 21 -5.80 4.06 2.36
C TYR A 21 -7.27 4.43 2.58
N TYR A 22 -8.17 3.45 2.58
CA TYR A 22 -9.59 3.71 2.78
C TYR A 22 -9.93 4.14 4.21
N SER A 23 -9.23 3.63 5.22
CA SER A 23 -9.44 4.11 6.60
C SER A 23 -9.00 5.55 6.76
N LEU A 24 -7.93 5.99 6.09
CA LEU A 24 -7.49 7.38 6.12
C LEU A 24 -8.51 8.28 5.42
N ALA A 25 -9.05 7.86 4.27
CA ALA A 25 -10.13 8.58 3.59
C ALA A 25 -11.34 8.81 4.51
N ILE A 26 -11.79 7.76 5.20
CA ILE A 26 -12.92 7.83 6.15
C ILE A 26 -12.58 8.74 7.34
N HIS A 27 -11.40 8.56 7.96
CA HIS A 27 -10.99 9.37 9.11
C HIS A 27 -10.87 10.85 8.74
N MET A 28 -10.36 11.15 7.55
CA MET A 28 -10.25 12.51 7.02
C MET A 28 -11.62 13.13 6.81
N TYR A 29 -12.53 12.42 6.12
CA TYR A 29 -13.88 12.91 5.85
C TYR A 29 -14.62 13.28 7.14
N HIS A 30 -14.57 12.42 8.15
CA HIS A 30 -15.20 12.69 9.43
C HIS A 30 -14.52 13.79 10.24
N SER A 31 -13.19 13.91 10.17
CA SER A 31 -12.46 14.93 10.93
C SER A 31 -12.62 16.33 10.36
N LEU A 32 -12.76 16.45 9.04
CA LEU A 32 -12.86 17.73 8.34
C LEU A 32 -14.30 18.11 7.99
N GLY A 33 -15.25 17.17 8.10
CA GLY A 33 -16.62 17.36 7.64
C GLY A 33 -16.77 17.33 6.11
N GLY A 34 -15.78 16.78 5.40
CA GLY A 34 -15.66 16.81 3.95
C GLY A 34 -14.27 16.42 3.47
N TRP A 35 -13.95 16.74 2.22
CA TRP A 35 -12.60 16.54 1.65
C TRP A 35 -11.74 17.79 1.90
N PRO A 36 -10.41 17.63 2.03
CA PRO A 36 -9.52 18.75 2.32
C PRO A 36 -9.55 19.81 1.20
N GLU A 37 -9.76 21.07 1.59
CA GLU A 37 -9.75 22.21 0.66
C GLU A 37 -8.34 22.71 0.34
N SER A 38 -7.34 22.26 1.11
CA SER A 38 -5.94 22.62 0.94
C SER A 38 -5.05 21.39 0.90
N ILE A 39 -4.01 21.49 0.08
CA ILE A 39 -2.87 20.56 0.03
C ILE A 39 -2.15 20.46 1.39
N GLY A 40 -1.63 19.27 1.68
CA GLY A 40 -0.86 18.97 2.88
C GLY A 40 -1.73 18.76 4.12
N THR A 41 -1.15 18.97 5.31
CA THR A 41 -1.78 18.58 6.59
C THR A 41 -2.34 19.77 7.38
N ARG A 42 -2.61 20.90 6.73
CA ARG A 42 -3.13 22.09 7.41
C ARG A 42 -4.55 21.82 7.91
N GLY A 43 -4.81 22.13 9.18
CA GLY A 43 -6.12 21.88 9.81
C GLY A 43 -6.32 20.45 10.29
N PHE A 44 -5.35 19.55 10.11
CA PHE A 44 -5.47 18.20 10.63
C PHE A 44 -5.39 18.20 12.15
N SER A 45 -6.32 17.48 12.78
CA SER A 45 -6.21 17.17 14.20
C SER A 45 -4.94 16.33 14.46
N PRO A 46 -4.41 16.31 15.69
CA PRO A 46 -3.26 15.47 16.03
C PRO A 46 -3.49 13.98 15.70
N ALA A 47 -4.72 13.48 15.87
CA ALA A 47 -5.07 12.10 15.56
C ALA A 47 -5.06 11.82 14.04
N LEU A 48 -5.61 12.74 13.23
CA LEU A 48 -5.59 12.62 11.78
C LEU A 48 -4.16 12.69 11.23
N LEU A 49 -3.35 13.62 11.75
CA LEU A 49 -1.94 13.75 11.39
C LEU A 49 -1.13 12.49 11.74
N MET A 50 -1.42 11.85 12.88
CA MET A 50 -0.77 10.58 13.23
C MET A 50 -1.18 9.47 12.27
N HIS A 51 -2.46 9.38 11.91
CA HIS A 51 -2.94 8.38 10.95
C HIS A 51 -2.28 8.55 9.58
N ASP A 52 -2.22 9.78 9.09
CA ASP A 52 -1.53 10.15 7.85
C ASP A 52 -0.05 9.71 7.89
N LYS A 53 0.68 10.04 8.95
CA LYS A 53 2.09 9.61 9.10
C LYS A 53 2.28 8.11 9.08
N ILE A 54 1.42 7.34 9.77
CA ILE A 54 1.47 5.87 9.75
C ILE A 54 1.23 5.36 8.33
N HIS A 55 0.22 5.89 7.66
CA HIS A 55 -0.16 5.53 6.31
C HIS A 55 0.97 5.83 5.32
N VAL A 56 1.51 7.05 5.31
CA VAL A 56 2.62 7.47 4.43
C VAL A 56 3.85 6.62 4.68
N PHE A 57 4.22 6.40 5.95
CA PHE A 57 5.35 5.55 6.29
C PHE A 57 5.18 4.13 5.75
N TYR A 58 4.01 3.51 5.98
CA TYR A 58 3.76 2.14 5.57
C TYR A 58 3.79 1.98 4.05
N ILE A 59 3.02 2.79 3.32
CA ILE A 59 2.90 2.67 1.87
C ILE A 59 4.21 3.03 1.17
N SER A 60 4.91 4.08 1.60
CA SER A 60 6.17 4.48 0.98
C SER A 60 7.23 3.38 1.09
N ASN A 61 7.38 2.78 2.27
CA ASN A 61 8.33 1.68 2.46
C ASN A 61 7.91 0.44 1.66
N LEU A 62 6.63 0.09 1.65
CA LEU A 62 6.13 -1.06 0.88
C LEU A 62 6.32 -0.87 -0.63
N LEU A 63 6.09 0.34 -1.13
CA LEU A 63 6.28 0.70 -2.54
C LEU A 63 7.75 0.59 -2.93
N ILE A 64 8.65 1.22 -2.16
CA ILE A 64 10.11 1.16 -2.41
C ILE A 64 10.59 -0.28 -2.39
N PHE A 65 10.17 -1.07 -1.39
CA PHE A 65 10.52 -2.48 -1.31
C PHE A 65 10.00 -3.25 -2.54
N THR A 66 8.75 -3.03 -2.94
CA THR A 66 8.12 -3.76 -4.05
C THR A 66 8.70 -3.38 -5.41
N ILE A 67 9.07 -2.11 -5.63
CA ILE A 67 9.62 -1.64 -6.91
C ILE A 67 11.10 -1.98 -7.04
N PHE A 68 11.89 -1.79 -5.99
CA PHE A 68 13.36 -1.90 -6.09
C PHE A 68 13.91 -3.21 -5.56
N VAL A 69 13.33 -3.74 -4.46
CA VAL A 69 13.90 -4.93 -3.79
C VAL A 69 13.33 -6.22 -4.38
N VAL A 70 12.00 -6.29 -4.58
CA VAL A 70 11.34 -7.51 -5.06
C VAL A 70 11.86 -7.96 -6.43
N PRO A 71 12.04 -7.11 -7.46
CA PRO A 71 12.57 -7.56 -8.76
C PRO A 71 13.99 -8.10 -8.64
N VAL A 72 14.84 -7.47 -7.82
CA VAL A 72 16.21 -7.94 -7.57
C VAL A 72 16.20 -9.33 -6.92
N ILE A 73 15.34 -9.55 -5.92
CA ILE A 73 15.21 -10.87 -5.29
C ILE A 73 14.70 -11.90 -6.29
N ILE A 74 13.72 -11.56 -7.14
CA ILE A 74 13.23 -12.47 -8.19
C ILE A 74 14.38 -12.88 -9.12
N LEU A 75 15.20 -11.93 -9.58
CA LEU A 75 16.36 -12.23 -10.41
C LEU A 75 17.31 -13.20 -9.71
N ILE A 76 17.63 -12.98 -8.43
CA ILE A 76 18.47 -13.90 -7.64
C ILE A 76 17.82 -15.30 -7.54
N CYS A 77 16.50 -15.37 -7.30
CA CYS A 77 15.78 -16.65 -7.23
C CYS A 77 15.79 -17.44 -8.55
N LEU A 78 15.94 -16.78 -9.70
CA LEU A 78 16.08 -17.47 -10.99
C LEU A 78 17.42 -18.19 -11.11
N PHE A 79 18.49 -17.59 -10.59
CA PHE A 79 19.86 -18.17 -10.59
C PHE A 79 20.04 -19.28 -9.56
N VAL A 80 19.27 -19.30 -8.46
CA VAL A 80 19.37 -20.29 -7.40
C VAL A 80 18.18 -21.28 -7.48
N PRO A 81 18.33 -22.50 -8.02
CA PRO A 81 17.22 -23.42 -8.27
C PRO A 81 16.37 -23.72 -7.02
N ARG A 82 17.02 -23.78 -5.85
CA ARG A 82 16.36 -24.02 -4.56
C ARG A 82 15.37 -22.92 -4.17
N TRP A 83 15.53 -21.70 -4.68
CA TRP A 83 14.74 -20.53 -4.30
C TRP A 83 13.64 -20.18 -5.32
N ARG A 84 13.61 -20.84 -6.48
CA ARG A 84 12.57 -20.64 -7.51
C ARG A 84 11.13 -20.69 -6.98
N PRO A 85 10.77 -21.54 -6.00
CA PRO A 85 9.42 -21.52 -5.43
C PRO A 85 9.04 -20.20 -4.74
N LEU A 86 10.00 -19.33 -4.39
CA LEU A 86 9.71 -18.02 -3.79
C LEU A 86 9.19 -16.99 -4.80
N ILE A 87 9.45 -17.19 -6.09
CA ILE A 87 9.09 -16.26 -7.17
C ILE A 87 7.59 -16.00 -7.18
N ILE A 88 6.75 -17.00 -6.91
CA ILE A 88 5.29 -16.80 -6.89
C ILE A 88 4.85 -15.83 -5.78
N TYR A 89 5.43 -15.94 -4.58
CA TYR A 89 5.12 -15.08 -3.44
C TYR A 89 5.58 -13.63 -3.66
N LEU A 90 6.73 -13.47 -4.31
CA LEU A 90 7.29 -12.18 -4.70
C LEU A 90 6.49 -11.53 -5.84
N SER A 91 6.06 -12.33 -6.81
CA SER A 91 5.20 -11.86 -7.92
C SER A 91 3.85 -11.37 -7.41
N LEU A 92 3.32 -11.98 -6.34
CA LEU A 92 2.10 -11.50 -5.67
C LEU A 92 2.28 -10.12 -5.03
N GLN A 93 3.50 -9.69 -4.67
CA GLN A 93 3.72 -8.30 -4.24
C GLN A 93 3.56 -7.33 -5.40
N LEU A 94 4.14 -7.64 -6.56
CA LEU A 94 4.00 -6.81 -7.76
C LEU A 94 2.53 -6.72 -8.22
N LEU A 95 1.84 -7.86 -8.23
CA LEU A 95 0.41 -7.89 -8.56
C LEU A 95 -0.43 -7.15 -7.51
N GLY A 96 -0.13 -7.32 -6.23
CA GLY A 96 -0.81 -6.62 -5.14
C GLY A 96 -0.69 -5.11 -5.26
N MET A 97 0.50 -4.61 -5.61
CA MET A 97 0.73 -3.19 -5.90
C MET A 97 -0.16 -2.68 -7.03
N LEU A 98 -0.24 -3.40 -8.14
CA LEU A 98 -1.07 -3.03 -9.29
C LEU A 98 -2.56 -3.01 -8.91
N VAL A 99 -3.02 -4.05 -8.21
CA VAL A 99 -4.42 -4.13 -7.75
C VAL A 99 -4.73 -2.99 -6.77
N PHE A 100 -3.82 -2.67 -5.85
CA PHE A 100 -3.97 -1.54 -4.94
C PHE A 100 -4.17 -0.23 -5.72
N PHE A 101 -3.29 0.09 -6.67
CA PHE A 101 -3.43 1.31 -7.50
C PHE A 101 -4.73 1.34 -8.29
N LEU A 102 -5.15 0.20 -8.86
CA LEU A 102 -6.43 0.13 -9.56
C LEU A 102 -7.63 0.36 -8.62
N GLN A 103 -7.55 -0.12 -7.39
CA GLN A 103 -8.62 0.07 -6.41
C GLN A 103 -8.68 1.49 -5.85
N MET A 104 -7.60 2.27 -5.93
CA MET A 104 -7.64 3.69 -5.53
C MET A 104 -8.61 4.51 -6.40
N PHE A 105 -8.86 4.11 -7.65
CA PHE A 105 -9.81 4.81 -8.53
C PHE A 105 -11.27 4.77 -8.04
N PHE A 106 -11.60 3.94 -7.05
CA PHE A 106 -12.94 3.95 -6.43
C PHE A 106 -13.07 4.94 -5.27
N ALA A 107 -11.97 5.57 -4.85
CA ALA A 107 -12.02 6.57 -3.79
C ALA A 107 -12.46 7.94 -4.34
N PRO A 108 -13.07 8.80 -3.49
CA PRO A 108 -13.56 10.11 -3.91
C PRO A 108 -12.45 11.02 -4.42
N ASP A 109 -12.72 11.76 -5.51
CA ASP A 109 -11.71 12.59 -6.20
C ASP A 109 -11.00 13.59 -5.29
N GLY A 110 -11.72 14.21 -4.34
CA GLY A 110 -11.12 15.15 -3.38
C GLY A 110 -10.09 14.51 -2.46
N TYR A 111 -10.29 13.24 -2.06
CA TYR A 111 -9.30 12.49 -1.29
C TYR A 111 -8.15 12.03 -2.18
N THR A 112 -8.47 11.46 -3.35
CA THR A 112 -7.46 10.94 -4.28
C THR A 112 -6.53 12.06 -4.74
N TYR A 113 -7.05 13.25 -5.07
CA TYR A 113 -6.25 14.42 -5.44
C TYR A 113 -5.28 14.82 -4.32
N TRP A 114 -5.78 14.93 -3.08
CA TRP A 114 -4.95 15.24 -1.92
C TRP A 114 -3.86 14.19 -1.65
N TRP A 115 -4.18 12.90 -1.86
CA TRP A 115 -3.25 11.81 -1.60
C TRP A 115 -2.05 11.81 -2.56
N TRP A 116 -2.27 12.24 -3.80
CA TRP A 116 -1.23 12.30 -4.83
C TRP A 116 -0.33 13.54 -4.74
N ASP A 117 -0.65 14.48 -3.87
CA ASP A 117 0.13 15.71 -3.64
C ASP A 117 1.15 15.55 -2.50
#